data_AF-A0A933NJG7-F1
#
_entry.id   AF-A0A933NJG7-F1
#
_cell.length_a   1.000
_cell.length_b   1.000
_cell.length_c   1.000
_cell.angle_alpha   90.00
_cell.angle_beta   90.00
_cell.angle_gamma   90.00
#
_symmetry.space_group_name_H-M   'P 1'
#
loop_
_entity.id
_entity.type
_entity.pdbx_description
1 polymer ?
#
loop_
_entity_poly.entity_id
_entity_poly.type
_entity_poly.pdbx_seq_one_letter_code
_entity_poly.pdbx_strand_id
1 'polypeptide(L)'
;MPPLLRDPIVCVATLDPCLVHSGMGSVSWLLLASLALACAMLFFMHVVCPACRSGRFSLGPFGPRMCEPCRRAMESWRDERLMRIRSMEQALASRRTREDRLRILDAILEQARAVAARERLGVDLGGRGLVSKYESLIRQESADHGDGTGPSHQIEDMVEESRECDGSDSPISGEWCFKPVNTMTGATGYIVLRDIPKTRLLVDDREIELAGGFRGFHSVPAGVHTLVMEPCGSFTHMPGVRVYVHPGGCVVLRYDHEQDKFVSDEPWGAEYASKALRGTMSGSLHEWPRPD
;
A
#
# COMPACT_ATOMS: atom_id res chain seq x y z
N MET A 1 -13.47 -43.23 -27.25
CA MET A 1 -13.39 -42.78 -25.84
C MET A 1 -12.02 -43.20 -25.28
N PRO A 2 -11.09 -42.28 -25.01
CA PRO A 2 -9.91 -42.57 -24.19
C PRO A 2 -10.16 -42.17 -22.72
N PRO A 3 -9.50 -42.83 -21.73
CA PRO A 3 -9.73 -42.55 -20.33
C PRO A 3 -9.01 -41.29 -19.85
N LEU A 4 -9.65 -40.64 -18.88
CA LEU A 4 -9.24 -39.41 -18.22
C LEU A 4 -7.91 -39.54 -17.47
N LEU A 5 -7.13 -38.47 -17.52
CA LEU A 5 -5.87 -38.27 -16.81
C LEU A 5 -6.05 -38.37 -15.29
N ARG A 6 -5.02 -38.93 -14.66
CA ARG A 6 -4.80 -38.98 -13.20
C ARG A 6 -4.55 -37.59 -12.63
N ASP A 7 -5.04 -37.36 -11.42
CA ASP A 7 -4.77 -36.18 -10.60
C ASP A 7 -3.26 -36.04 -10.28
N PRO A 8 -2.72 -34.81 -10.21
CA PRO A 8 -1.40 -34.59 -9.66
C PRO A 8 -1.44 -34.66 -8.12
N ILE A 9 -0.65 -35.58 -7.57
CA ILE A 9 -0.32 -35.66 -6.15
C ILE A 9 0.46 -34.39 -5.78
N VAL A 10 -0.14 -33.53 -4.96
CA VAL A 10 0.57 -32.42 -4.31
C VAL A 10 1.21 -32.97 -3.03
N CYS A 11 2.53 -33.20 -3.08
CA CYS A 11 3.31 -33.48 -1.87
C CYS A 11 3.50 -32.18 -1.09
N VAL A 12 2.72 -31.98 -0.02
CA VAL A 12 3.00 -30.96 1.00
C VAL A 12 4.05 -31.54 1.93
N ALA A 13 5.30 -31.09 1.80
CA ALA A 13 6.33 -31.34 2.81
C ALA A 13 6.11 -30.37 3.98
N THR A 14 5.47 -30.84 5.03
CA THR A 14 5.45 -30.14 6.32
C THR A 14 6.83 -30.28 6.96
N LEU A 15 7.62 -29.20 6.96
CA LEU A 15 8.83 -29.11 7.75
C LEU A 15 8.47 -28.71 9.17
N ASP A 16 8.77 -29.60 10.12
CA ASP A 16 8.59 -29.44 11.55
C ASP A 16 9.60 -28.40 12.11
N PRO A 17 9.17 -27.27 12.69
CA PRO A 17 10.06 -26.19 13.10
C PRO A 17 10.88 -26.49 14.37
N CYS A 18 10.76 -27.67 14.98
CA CYS A 18 11.40 -27.97 16.27
C CYS A 18 12.83 -28.51 16.19
N LEU A 19 13.43 -28.65 15.00
CA LEU A 19 14.72 -29.34 14.81
C LEU A 19 15.93 -28.44 14.46
N VAL A 20 15.83 -27.12 14.64
CA VAL A 20 16.92 -26.18 14.31
C VAL A 20 17.46 -25.50 15.56
N HIS A 21 18.06 -26.27 16.47
CA HIS A 21 18.84 -25.73 17.59
C HIS A 21 20.11 -26.55 17.83
N SER A 22 21.00 -26.63 16.84
CA SER A 22 22.46 -26.73 17.05
C SER A 22 23.23 -26.82 15.72
N GLY A 23 24.04 -25.80 15.42
CA GLY A 23 25.24 -25.99 14.59
C GLY A 23 25.11 -25.91 13.06
N MET A 24 24.20 -25.12 12.49
CA MET A 24 24.22 -24.85 11.05
C MET A 24 25.08 -23.62 10.72
N GLY A 25 26.26 -23.87 10.16
CA GLY A 25 27.18 -22.84 9.68
C GLY A 25 26.56 -21.94 8.60
N SER A 26 27.16 -20.76 8.43
CA SER A 26 26.73 -19.63 7.57
C SER A 26 26.33 -19.99 6.13
N VAL A 27 26.74 -21.15 5.62
CA VAL A 27 26.42 -21.64 4.26
C VAL A 27 24.92 -21.98 4.10
N SER A 28 24.23 -22.37 5.18
CA SER A 28 22.81 -22.75 5.11
C SER A 28 21.86 -21.57 4.93
N TRP A 29 22.20 -20.39 5.46
CA TRP A 29 21.38 -19.20 5.29
C TRP A 29 21.41 -18.67 3.86
N LEU A 30 22.56 -18.76 3.17
CA LEU A 30 22.66 -18.39 1.77
C LEU A 30 21.88 -19.35 0.87
N LEU A 31 21.93 -20.66 1.15
CA LEU A 31 21.13 -21.65 0.42
C LEU A 31 19.63 -21.45 0.65
N LEU A 32 19.18 -21.20 1.88
CA LEU A 32 17.78 -20.92 2.18
C LEU A 32 17.30 -19.61 1.56
N ALA A 33 18.12 -18.55 1.58
CA ALA A 33 17.81 -17.29 0.93
C ALA A 33 17.74 -17.44 -0.61
N SER A 34 18.67 -18.18 -1.22
CA SER A 34 18.62 -18.50 -2.65
C SER A 34 17.42 -19.36 -3.02
N LEU A 35 17.05 -20.33 -2.18
CA LEU A 35 15.87 -21.18 -2.40
C LEU A 35 14.57 -20.37 -2.28
N ALA A 36 14.46 -19.50 -1.28
CA ALA A 36 13.33 -18.61 -1.11
C ALA A 36 13.19 -17.62 -2.28
N LEU A 37 14.31 -17.08 -2.77
CA LEU A 37 14.32 -16.21 -3.95
C LEU A 37 13.89 -16.97 -5.22
N ALA A 38 14.39 -18.21 -5.39
CA ALA A 38 14.01 -19.06 -6.51
C ALA A 38 12.52 -19.44 -6.46
N CYS A 39 11.98 -19.77 -5.28
CA CYS A 39 10.56 -20.03 -5.07
C CYS A 39 9.71 -18.79 -5.34
N ALA A 40 10.12 -17.60 -4.88
CA ALA A 40 9.43 -16.36 -5.17
C ALA A 40 9.42 -16.04 -6.68
N MET A 41 10.52 -16.29 -7.39
CA MET A 41 10.58 -16.12 -8.85
C MET A 41 9.72 -17.14 -9.60
N LEU A 42 9.75 -18.42 -9.21
CA LEU A 42 8.91 -19.47 -9.79
C LEU A 42 7.42 -19.20 -9.54
N PHE A 43 7.08 -18.70 -8.36
CA PHE A 43 5.72 -18.30 -8.00
C PHE A 43 5.25 -17.11 -8.85
N PHE A 44 6.09 -16.07 -8.99
CA PHE A 44 5.79 -14.92 -9.84
C PHE A 44 5.63 -15.32 -11.32
N MET A 45 6.45 -16.26 -11.81
CA MET A 45 6.39 -16.77 -13.18
C MET A 45 5.16 -17.66 -13.44
N HIS A 46 4.70 -18.42 -12.45
CA HIS A 46 3.54 -19.31 -12.60
C HIS A 46 2.19 -18.62 -12.42
N VAL A 47 2.12 -17.56 -11.60
CA VAL A 47 0.86 -16.89 -11.26
C VAL A 47 0.51 -15.77 -12.24
N VAL A 48 1.50 -15.04 -12.78
CA VAL A 48 1.23 -13.76 -13.45
C VAL A 48 1.08 -13.85 -14.97
N CYS A 49 1.54 -14.93 -15.62
CA CYS A 49 1.46 -15.03 -17.08
C CYS A 49 1.11 -16.44 -17.58
N PRO A 50 -0.07 -16.63 -18.21
CA PRO A 50 -0.47 -17.90 -18.83
C PRO A 50 0.53 -18.39 -19.89
N ALA A 51 1.19 -17.46 -20.60
CA ALA A 51 2.22 -17.80 -21.57
C ALA A 51 3.48 -18.39 -20.89
N CYS A 52 3.88 -17.86 -19.73
CA CYS A 52 4.98 -18.40 -18.93
C CYS A 52 4.65 -19.80 -18.38
N ARG A 53 3.39 -20.02 -18.02
CA ARG A 53 2.89 -21.31 -17.49
C ARG A 53 2.93 -22.44 -18.52
N SER A 54 2.86 -22.12 -19.81
CA SER A 54 2.81 -23.12 -20.90
C SER A 54 4.15 -23.81 -21.22
N GLY A 55 5.23 -23.51 -20.49
CA GLY A 55 6.51 -24.20 -20.64
C GLY A 55 7.26 -23.95 -21.96
N ARG A 56 6.80 -23.00 -22.79
CA ARG A 56 7.50 -22.59 -24.03
C ARG A 56 8.69 -21.66 -23.76
N PHE A 57 9.44 -21.90 -22.70
CA PHE A 57 10.73 -21.24 -22.48
C PHE A 57 11.83 -22.10 -23.06
N SER A 58 12.45 -21.64 -24.15
CA SER A 58 13.76 -22.14 -24.52
C SER A 58 14.79 -21.48 -23.59
N LEU A 59 15.43 -22.29 -22.75
CA LEU A 59 16.66 -21.89 -22.06
C LEU A 59 17.76 -21.77 -23.12
N GLY A 60 17.79 -20.65 -23.82
CA GLY A 60 18.93 -20.28 -24.65
C GLY A 60 20.16 -19.99 -23.77
N PRO A 61 21.37 -19.94 -24.33
CA PRO A 61 22.62 -19.72 -23.60
C PRO A 61 22.74 -18.34 -22.90
N PHE A 62 21.70 -17.52 -22.91
CA PHE A 62 21.66 -16.15 -22.40
C PHE A 62 20.73 -15.95 -21.19
N GLY A 63 20.41 -17.03 -20.46
CA GLY A 63 19.55 -16.97 -19.27
C GLY A 63 18.04 -16.91 -19.60
N PRO A 64 17.18 -16.91 -18.56
CA PRO A 64 15.73 -16.90 -18.75
C PRO A 64 15.30 -15.57 -19.38
N ARG A 65 14.99 -15.60 -20.68
CA ARG A 65 14.38 -14.47 -21.36
C ARG A 65 12.93 -14.36 -20.89
N MET A 66 12.58 -13.26 -20.22
CA MET A 66 11.19 -12.94 -19.96
C MET A 66 10.37 -12.93 -21.25
N CYS A 67 9.13 -13.42 -21.19
CA CYS A 67 8.21 -13.33 -22.33
C CYS A 67 7.82 -11.87 -22.59
N GLU A 68 7.44 -11.58 -23.85
CA GLU A 68 7.07 -10.24 -24.28
C GLU A 68 5.98 -9.57 -23.42
N PRO A 69 4.88 -10.28 -23.03
CA PRO A 69 3.88 -9.69 -22.13
C PRO A 69 4.43 -9.29 -20.76
N CYS A 70 5.23 -10.15 -20.12
CA CYS A 70 5.83 -9.82 -18.82
C CYS A 70 6.81 -8.66 -18.93
N ARG A 71 7.57 -8.58 -20.03
CA ARG A 71 8.46 -7.44 -20.30
C ARG A 71 7.67 -6.14 -20.37
N ARG A 72 6.59 -6.10 -21.17
CA ARG A 72 5.73 -4.92 -21.28
C ARG A 72 5.08 -4.52 -19.95
N ALA A 73 4.65 -5.50 -19.14
CA ALA A 73 4.10 -5.23 -17.82
C ALA A 73 5.14 -4.59 -16.89
N MET A 74 6.39 -5.07 -16.91
CA MET A 74 7.47 -4.45 -16.13
C MET A 74 7.85 -3.06 -16.64
N GLU A 75 7.89 -2.87 -17.96
CA GLU A 75 8.13 -1.55 -18.56
C GLU A 75 7.03 -0.56 -18.19
N SER A 76 5.76 -0.95 -18.30
CA SER A 76 4.62 -0.12 -17.88
C SER A 76 4.68 0.25 -16.40
N TRP A 77 4.99 -0.72 -15.53
CA TRP A 77 5.18 -0.46 -14.10
C TRP A 77 6.35 0.50 -13.83
N ARG A 78 7.48 0.33 -14.52
CA ARG A 78 8.64 1.23 -14.42
C ARG A 78 8.23 2.64 -14.83
N ASP A 79 7.57 2.77 -15.97
CA ASP A 79 7.23 4.07 -16.55
C ASP A 79 6.23 4.82 -15.65
N GLU A 80 5.28 4.12 -15.02
CA GLU A 80 4.40 4.70 -14.00
C GLU A 80 5.19 5.27 -12.80
N ARG A 81 6.13 4.50 -12.26
CA ARG A 81 6.96 4.94 -11.13
C ARG A 81 7.88 6.11 -11.51
N LEU A 82 8.45 6.09 -12.72
CA LEU A 82 9.24 7.20 -13.24
C LEU A 82 8.39 8.47 -13.43
N MET A 83 7.14 8.35 -13.87
CA MET A 83 6.21 9.49 -13.92
C MET A 83 5.92 10.06 -12.52
N ARG A 84 5.72 9.20 -11.51
CA ARG A 84 5.56 9.65 -10.11
C ARG A 84 6.81 10.38 -9.60
N ILE A 85 8.00 9.84 -9.88
CA ILE A 85 9.28 10.49 -9.53
C ILE A 85 9.36 11.88 -10.16
N ARG A 86 9.08 12.02 -11.47
CA ARG A 86 9.09 13.33 -12.15
C ARG A 86 8.08 14.31 -11.57
N SER A 87 6.87 13.84 -11.23
CA SER A 87 5.85 14.67 -10.58
C SER A 87 6.31 15.17 -9.21
N MET A 88 6.96 14.32 -8.42
CA MET A 88 7.55 14.72 -7.15
C MET A 88 8.76 15.64 -7.31
N GLU A 89 9.59 15.47 -8.35
CA GLU A 89 10.65 16.44 -8.69
C GLU A 89 10.09 17.83 -9.00
N GLN A 90 8.95 17.90 -9.71
CA GLN A 90 8.25 19.18 -9.93
C GLN A 90 7.71 19.76 -8.62
N ALA A 91 7.14 18.93 -7.75
CA ALA A 91 6.68 19.37 -6.43
C ALA A 91 7.85 19.89 -5.58
N LEU A 92 9.00 19.20 -5.60
CA LEU A 92 10.21 19.59 -4.89
C LEU A 92 10.67 21.01 -5.27
N ALA A 93 10.61 21.36 -6.56
CA ALA A 93 10.98 22.69 -7.06
C ALA A 93 10.08 23.82 -6.51
N SER A 94 8.84 23.49 -6.11
CA SER A 94 7.88 24.46 -5.60
C SER A 94 7.93 24.69 -4.08
N ARG A 95 8.59 23.80 -3.32
CA ARG A 95 8.60 23.85 -1.85
C ARG A 95 9.64 24.83 -1.31
N ARG A 96 9.21 25.65 -0.35
CA ARG A 96 10.03 26.69 0.29
C ARG A 96 10.72 26.23 1.56
N THR A 97 10.11 25.33 2.32
CA THR A 97 10.68 24.85 3.57
C THR A 97 11.62 23.67 3.31
N ARG A 98 12.69 23.60 4.10
CA ARG A 98 13.64 22.49 4.05
C ARG A 98 12.99 21.17 4.48
N GLU A 99 12.13 21.22 5.50
CA GLU A 99 11.44 20.02 6.00
C GLU A 99 10.54 19.41 4.92
N ASP A 100 9.76 20.22 4.22
CA ASP A 100 8.92 19.74 3.10
C ASP A 100 9.79 19.15 1.97
N ARG A 101 10.94 19.78 1.68
CA ARG A 101 11.88 19.28 0.66
C ARG A 101 12.45 17.91 1.04
N LEU A 102 12.86 17.73 2.31
CA LEU A 102 13.37 16.45 2.81
C LEU A 102 12.29 15.36 2.75
N ARG A 103 11.04 15.65 3.16
CA ARG A 103 9.93 14.70 3.06
C ARG A 103 9.70 14.23 1.62
N ILE A 104 9.70 15.17 0.67
CA ILE A 104 9.54 14.84 -0.76
C ILE A 104 10.74 14.03 -1.27
N LEU A 105 11.97 14.38 -0.88
CA LEU A 105 13.17 13.64 -1.27
C LEU A 105 13.17 12.19 -0.74
N ASP A 106 12.73 11.98 0.50
CA ASP A 106 12.58 10.64 1.07
C ASP A 106 11.54 9.81 0.32
N ALA A 107 10.38 10.41 0.00
CA ALA A 107 9.35 9.76 -0.82
C ALA A 107 9.88 9.38 -2.21
N ILE A 108 10.66 10.26 -2.85
CA ILE A 108 11.30 9.97 -4.14
C ILE A 108 12.32 8.83 -4.00
N LEU A 109 13.14 8.83 -2.94
CA LEU A 109 14.13 7.78 -2.70
C LEU A 109 13.48 6.41 -2.50
N GLU A 110 12.34 6.34 -1.82
CA GLU A 110 11.57 5.10 -1.68
C GLU A 110 11.11 4.55 -3.04
N GLN A 111 10.60 5.42 -3.92
CA GLN A 111 10.24 5.03 -5.29
C GLN A 111 11.46 4.53 -6.08
N ALA A 112 12.60 5.23 -5.98
CA ALA A 112 13.83 4.84 -6.65
C ALA A 112 14.34 3.47 -6.17
N ARG A 113 14.26 3.20 -4.86
CA ARG A 113 14.61 1.90 -4.27
C ARG A 113 13.71 0.78 -4.76
N ALA A 114 12.41 1.04 -4.91
CA ALA A 114 11.48 0.07 -5.49
C ALA A 114 11.84 -0.29 -6.94
N VAL A 115 12.24 0.70 -7.75
CA VAL A 115 12.73 0.46 -9.13
C VAL A 115 14.03 -0.34 -9.10
N ALA A 116 15.00 0.05 -8.29
CA ALA A 116 16.30 -0.63 -8.16
C ALA A 116 16.17 -2.08 -7.66
N ALA A 117 15.24 -2.36 -6.75
CA ALA A 117 15.00 -3.71 -6.25
C ALA A 117 14.54 -4.66 -7.36
N ARG A 118 13.75 -4.17 -8.33
CA ARG A 118 13.31 -4.95 -9.48
C ARG A 118 14.39 -5.15 -10.54
N GLU A 119 15.42 -4.31 -10.59
CA GLU A 119 16.58 -4.53 -11.49
C GLU A 119 17.35 -5.81 -11.16
N ARG A 120 17.31 -6.25 -9.91
CA ARG A 120 17.92 -7.51 -9.47
C ARG A 120 17.31 -8.74 -10.16
N LEU A 121 16.20 -8.57 -10.87
CA LEU A 121 15.56 -9.59 -11.70
C LEU A 121 16.12 -9.65 -13.14
N GLY A 122 17.22 -8.95 -13.42
CA GLY A 122 17.98 -9.10 -14.68
C GLY A 122 17.62 -8.12 -15.79
N VAL A 123 16.88 -7.06 -15.48
CA VAL A 123 16.61 -5.96 -16.42
C VAL A 123 17.15 -4.67 -15.81
N ASP A 124 18.05 -3.99 -16.51
CA ASP A 124 18.52 -2.67 -16.09
C ASP A 124 17.43 -1.63 -16.37
N LEU A 125 16.95 -0.96 -15.32
CA LEU A 125 15.84 0.00 -15.36
C LEU A 125 16.29 1.42 -14.99
N GLY A 126 17.58 1.65 -14.75
CA GLY A 126 18.16 2.90 -14.24
C GLY A 126 17.90 3.20 -12.76
N GLY A 127 17.32 2.27 -11.99
CA GLY A 127 16.95 2.42 -10.59
C GLY A 127 18.13 2.74 -9.67
N ARG A 128 19.26 2.04 -9.81
CA ARG A 128 20.48 2.34 -9.01
C ARG A 128 20.99 3.77 -9.20
N GLY A 129 20.92 4.30 -10.41
CA GLY A 129 21.32 5.69 -10.69
C GLY A 129 20.44 6.70 -9.97
N LEU A 130 19.12 6.43 -9.94
CA LEU A 130 18.16 7.26 -9.20
C LEU A 130 18.43 7.23 -7.69
N VAL A 131 18.66 6.04 -7.11
CA VAL A 131 18.97 5.90 -5.68
C VAL A 131 20.20 6.74 -5.30
N SER A 132 21.29 6.59 -6.05
CA SER A 132 22.54 7.35 -5.80
C SER A 132 22.33 8.87 -5.91
N LYS A 133 21.54 9.33 -6.90
CA LYS A 133 21.19 10.74 -7.08
C LYS A 133 20.47 11.28 -5.84
N TYR A 134 19.40 10.62 -5.38
CA TYR A 134 18.57 11.16 -4.29
C TYR A 134 19.22 11.02 -2.91
N GLU A 135 20.00 9.96 -2.65
CA GLU A 135 20.80 9.86 -1.42
C GLU A 135 21.85 10.98 -1.33
N SER A 136 22.37 11.45 -2.46
CA SER A 136 23.29 12.58 -2.50
C SER A 136 22.58 13.91 -2.24
N LEU A 137 21.38 14.10 -2.80
CA LEU A 137 20.56 15.29 -2.55
C LEU A 137 20.12 15.39 -1.08
N ILE A 138 19.68 14.29 -0.46
CA ILE A 138 19.32 14.26 0.96
C ILE A 138 20.52 14.64 1.83
N ARG A 139 21.72 14.11 1.52
CA ARG A 139 22.95 14.48 2.24
C ARG A 139 23.28 15.96 2.10
N GLN A 140 23.14 16.53 0.90
CA GLN A 140 23.38 17.96 0.65
C GLN A 140 22.41 18.84 1.45
N GLU A 141 21.10 18.57 1.36
CA GLU A 141 20.07 19.29 2.13
C GLU A 141 20.26 19.13 3.64
N SER A 142 20.82 18.00 4.09
CA SER A 142 21.12 17.75 5.50
C SER A 142 22.34 18.52 6.00
N ALA A 143 23.36 18.70 5.15
CA ALA A 143 24.64 19.32 5.50
C ALA A 143 24.60 20.86 5.58
N ASP A 144 23.71 21.52 4.82
CA ASP A 144 23.58 22.99 4.76
C ASP A 144 23.09 23.65 6.08
N HIS A 145 23.11 22.92 7.21
CA HIS A 145 22.82 23.43 8.55
C HIS A 145 24.02 23.40 9.50
N GLY A 146 25.17 22.93 9.02
CA GLY A 146 26.33 22.68 9.87
C GLY A 146 27.20 23.90 10.17
N ASP A 147 27.02 25.04 9.52
CA ASP A 147 27.97 26.15 9.67
C ASP A 147 27.30 27.52 9.52
N GLY A 148 27.10 28.22 10.63
CA GLY A 148 26.59 29.60 10.63
C GLY A 148 25.81 30.03 11.86
N THR A 149 26.52 30.26 12.97
CA THR A 149 26.28 31.33 13.98
C THR A 149 24.85 31.84 14.18
N GLY A 150 24.28 31.60 15.36
CA GLY A 150 23.03 32.23 15.79
C GLY A 150 23.13 33.74 16.05
N PRO A 151 22.01 34.35 16.46
CA PRO A 151 22.05 35.22 17.62
C PRO A 151 21.09 34.73 18.70
N SER A 152 21.61 34.70 19.92
CA SER A 152 20.82 34.75 21.15
C SER A 152 19.84 35.91 21.07
N HIS A 153 18.54 35.63 21.14
CA HIS A 153 17.57 36.56 21.70
C HIS A 153 16.67 35.83 22.69
N GLN A 154 16.92 36.20 23.94
CA GLN A 154 16.03 36.29 25.10
C GLN A 154 14.65 35.65 24.98
N ILE A 155 14.47 34.70 25.90
CA ILE A 155 13.20 34.31 26.49
C ILE A 155 12.71 35.52 27.32
N GLU A 156 11.60 36.14 26.90
CA GLU A 156 10.71 36.88 27.79
C GLU A 156 9.27 36.42 27.52
N ASP A 157 8.57 36.21 28.63
CA ASP A 157 7.18 35.80 28.77
C ASP A 157 6.19 36.72 28.03
N MET A 158 5.08 36.15 27.54
CA MET A 158 3.70 36.66 27.73
C MET A 158 2.70 35.76 26.99
N VAL A 159 1.89 35.00 27.74
CA VAL A 159 0.46 35.25 28.01
C VAL A 159 -0.48 34.93 26.84
N GLU A 160 -1.16 33.81 27.06
CA GLU A 160 -2.50 33.39 26.64
C GLU A 160 -3.44 34.50 26.13
N GLU A 161 -3.86 34.39 24.86
CA GLU A 161 -5.12 34.94 24.40
C GLU A 161 -5.72 34.03 23.33
N SER A 162 -6.92 33.53 23.61
CA SER A 162 -7.74 32.70 22.73
C SER A 162 -8.16 33.51 21.50
N ARG A 163 -7.85 33.02 20.30
CA ARG A 163 -8.43 33.55 19.06
C ARG A 163 -9.26 32.49 18.36
N GLU A 164 -10.51 32.87 18.13
CA GLU A 164 -11.54 32.20 17.36
C GLU A 164 -11.04 31.85 15.96
N CYS A 165 -11.35 30.64 15.50
CA CYS A 165 -11.12 30.23 14.12
C CYS A 165 -12.22 30.83 13.22
N ASP A 166 -11.84 31.81 12.42
CA ASP A 166 -12.57 32.31 11.27
C ASP A 166 -12.42 31.35 10.08
N GLY A 167 -13.57 30.96 9.54
CA GLY A 167 -13.66 30.09 8.37
C GLY A 167 -13.19 30.82 7.11
N SER A 168 -12.22 30.23 6.41
CA SER A 168 -12.01 30.48 4.99
C SER A 168 -11.52 29.23 4.30
N ASP A 169 -12.34 28.79 3.34
CA ASP A 169 -12.08 27.72 2.38
C ASP A 169 -10.81 27.95 1.55
N SER A 170 -9.99 26.91 1.39
CA SER A 170 -9.41 26.53 0.09
C SER A 170 -8.79 25.13 0.12
N PRO A 171 -8.90 24.34 -0.98
CA PRO A 171 -8.59 22.91 -0.98
C PRO A 171 -7.22 22.56 -1.59
N ILE A 172 -6.78 21.33 -1.29
CA ILE A 172 -5.97 20.37 -2.09
C ILE A 172 -4.66 19.87 -1.42
N SER A 173 -4.70 18.54 -1.20
CA SER A 173 -3.65 17.51 -1.09
C SER A 173 -2.70 17.50 0.11
N GLY A 174 -2.99 16.57 1.03
CA GLY A 174 -2.27 15.29 1.00
C GLY A 174 -1.08 15.13 1.95
N GLU A 175 -1.31 15.22 3.27
CA GLU A 175 -0.62 14.43 4.30
C GLU A 175 -1.35 14.66 5.63
N TRP A 176 -2.10 13.65 6.09
CA TRP A 176 -2.84 13.76 7.35
C TRP A 176 -1.86 13.59 8.51
N CYS A 177 -1.48 14.69 9.17
CA CYS A 177 -0.75 14.64 10.43
C CYS A 177 -1.63 14.00 11.51
N PHE A 178 -1.37 12.73 11.82
CA PHE A 178 -1.98 12.04 12.95
C PHE A 178 -1.40 12.58 14.26
N LYS A 179 -2.15 13.41 14.97
CA LYS A 179 -2.00 13.51 16.42
C LYS A 179 -2.80 12.37 17.04
N PRO A 180 -2.20 11.50 17.86
CA PRO A 180 -2.96 10.48 18.58
C PRO A 180 -3.89 11.19 19.57
N VAL A 181 -5.18 11.26 19.24
CA VAL A 181 -6.21 11.70 20.18
C VAL A 181 -6.50 10.53 21.10
N ASN A 182 -6.38 10.78 22.41
CA ASN A 182 -6.73 9.83 23.46
C ASN A 182 -8.04 9.10 23.11
N THR A 183 -7.95 7.77 23.06
CA THR A 183 -9.03 6.83 22.85
C THR A 183 -10.07 6.95 23.97
N MET A 184 -11.00 7.90 23.84
CA MET A 184 -12.25 7.85 24.60
C MET A 184 -13.04 6.62 24.12
N THR A 185 -13.10 5.64 25.02
CA THR A 185 -13.80 4.37 24.90
C THR A 185 -15.23 4.55 24.41
N GLY A 186 -15.56 3.95 23.26
CA GLY A 186 -16.93 3.76 22.79
C GLY A 186 -17.39 4.64 21.64
N ALA A 187 -16.57 5.54 21.12
CA ALA A 187 -16.97 6.31 19.95
C ALA A 187 -16.86 5.46 18.67
N THR A 188 -18.00 5.23 18.02
CA THR A 188 -18.08 4.53 16.74
C THR A 188 -18.35 5.49 15.59
N GLY A 189 -18.05 5.05 14.36
CA GLY A 189 -18.38 5.74 13.12
C GLY A 189 -18.95 4.77 12.09
N TYR A 190 -18.81 5.17 10.83
CA TYR A 190 -19.36 4.47 9.67
C TYR A 190 -18.29 4.31 8.59
N ILE A 191 -18.36 3.21 7.86
CA ILE A 191 -17.64 3.01 6.61
C ILE A 191 -18.67 2.67 5.54
N VAL A 192 -18.79 3.50 4.51
CA VAL A 192 -19.66 3.25 3.37
C VAL A 192 -18.81 2.80 2.19
N LEU A 193 -19.19 1.66 1.61
CA LEU A 193 -18.51 1.05 0.48
C LEU A 193 -19.41 1.05 -0.75
N ARG A 194 -18.91 1.64 -1.82
CA ARG A 194 -19.61 1.77 -3.10
C ARG A 194 -18.97 0.93 -4.17
N ASP A 195 -19.84 0.46 -5.07
CA ASP A 195 -19.48 -0.26 -6.29
C ASP A 195 -18.59 -1.49 -6.02
N ILE A 196 -18.76 -2.11 -4.86
CA ILE A 196 -18.00 -3.30 -4.49
C ILE A 196 -18.48 -4.53 -5.26
N PRO A 197 -17.56 -5.42 -5.67
CA PRO A 197 -17.95 -6.73 -6.17
C PRO A 197 -18.62 -7.54 -5.06
N LYS A 198 -19.64 -8.34 -5.40
CA LYS A 198 -20.41 -9.16 -4.45
C LYS A 198 -19.71 -10.49 -4.19
N THR A 199 -18.50 -10.42 -3.66
CA THR A 199 -17.64 -11.57 -3.39
C THR A 199 -17.34 -11.62 -1.90
N ARG A 200 -16.12 -11.26 -1.50
CA ARG A 200 -15.59 -11.38 -0.14
C ARG A 200 -14.77 -10.16 0.20
N LEU A 201 -14.90 -9.71 1.45
CA LEU A 201 -14.18 -8.57 1.99
C LEU A 201 -13.46 -9.00 3.27
N LEU A 202 -12.15 -8.76 3.33
CA LEU A 202 -11.38 -8.86 4.56
C LEU A 202 -11.40 -7.52 5.28
N VAL A 203 -11.77 -7.54 6.54
CA VAL A 203 -11.84 -6.36 7.42
C VAL A 203 -11.06 -6.66 8.68
N ASP A 204 -9.93 -5.97 8.89
CA ASP A 204 -9.02 -6.22 10.01
C ASP A 204 -8.75 -7.73 10.22
N ASP A 205 -8.33 -8.39 9.13
CA ASP A 205 -8.03 -9.83 9.07
C ASP A 205 -9.24 -10.78 9.24
N ARG A 206 -10.47 -10.25 9.24
CA ARG A 206 -11.71 -11.04 9.31
C ARG A 206 -12.41 -11.09 7.97
N GLU A 207 -12.75 -12.29 7.51
CA GLU A 207 -13.45 -12.50 6.25
C GLU A 207 -14.97 -12.28 6.41
N ILE A 208 -15.54 -11.52 5.50
CA ILE A 208 -16.97 -11.20 5.46
C ILE A 208 -17.51 -11.54 4.08
N GLU A 209 -18.50 -12.43 4.03
CA GLU A 209 -19.22 -12.75 2.82
C GLU A 209 -20.22 -11.64 2.48
N LEU A 210 -20.11 -11.10 1.27
CA LEU A 210 -20.92 -9.96 0.85
C LEU A 210 -22.25 -10.44 0.24
N ALA A 211 -23.35 -10.16 0.93
CA ALA A 211 -24.70 -10.41 0.41
C ALA A 211 -25.22 -9.22 -0.43
N GLY A 212 -26.24 -9.46 -1.25
CA GLY A 212 -26.88 -8.42 -2.06
C GLY A 212 -27.45 -7.29 -1.20
N GLY A 213 -27.13 -6.04 -1.56
CA GLY A 213 -27.60 -4.86 -0.83
C GLY A 213 -26.61 -4.33 0.21
N PHE A 214 -25.50 -5.04 0.46
CA PHE A 214 -24.42 -4.58 1.32
C PHE A 214 -23.83 -3.24 0.81
N ARG A 215 -23.67 -2.28 1.73
CA ARG A 215 -23.11 -0.93 1.47
C ARG A 215 -22.04 -0.52 2.47
N GLY A 216 -21.54 -1.43 3.30
CA GLY A 216 -20.50 -1.14 4.29
C GLY A 216 -20.95 -1.43 5.72
N PHE A 217 -20.40 -0.69 6.67
CA PHE A 217 -20.53 -0.96 8.10
C PHE A 217 -20.99 0.25 8.91
N HIS A 218 -21.78 -0.03 9.94
CA HIS A 218 -22.05 0.88 11.05
C HIS A 218 -21.39 0.36 12.34
N SER A 219 -21.35 1.20 13.36
CA SER A 219 -20.73 0.88 14.65
C SER A 219 -19.24 0.52 14.53
N VAL A 220 -18.55 1.11 13.55
CA VAL A 220 -17.11 0.90 13.32
C VAL A 220 -16.35 1.59 14.45
N PRO A 221 -15.47 0.91 15.20
CA PRO A 221 -14.64 1.58 16.21
C PRO A 221 -13.89 2.77 15.62
N ALA A 222 -13.68 3.84 16.38
CA ALA A 222 -12.77 4.89 15.92
C ALA A 222 -11.33 4.36 15.89
N GLY A 223 -10.59 4.64 14.82
CA GLY A 223 -9.23 4.15 14.66
C GLY A 223 -8.85 3.83 13.22
N VAL A 224 -7.69 3.19 13.05
CA VAL A 224 -7.21 2.72 11.74
C VAL A 224 -7.74 1.32 11.48
N HIS A 225 -8.39 1.14 10.33
CA HIS A 225 -8.91 -0.14 9.85
C HIS A 225 -8.32 -0.48 8.49
N THR A 226 -8.20 -1.77 8.21
CA THR A 226 -7.72 -2.30 6.95
C THR A 226 -8.85 -3.02 6.23
N LEU A 227 -9.08 -2.66 4.97
CA LEU A 227 -10.06 -3.30 4.10
C LEU A 227 -9.34 -3.90 2.90
N VAL A 228 -9.60 -5.17 2.60
CA VAL A 228 -9.06 -5.87 1.43
C VAL A 228 -10.23 -6.52 0.69
N MET A 229 -10.39 -6.19 -0.59
CA MET A 229 -11.38 -6.84 -1.45
C MET A 229 -10.76 -8.07 -2.10
N GLU A 230 -11.55 -9.12 -2.33
CA GLU A 230 -11.14 -10.27 -3.15
C GLU A 230 -11.96 -10.29 -4.45
N PRO A 231 -11.38 -9.93 -5.60
CA PRO A 231 -12.11 -9.86 -6.86
C PRO A 231 -12.35 -11.26 -7.45
N CYS A 232 -11.42 -12.21 -7.20
CA CYS A 232 -11.32 -13.47 -7.94
C CYS A 232 -10.82 -14.68 -7.10
N GLY A 233 -11.27 -14.85 -5.86
CA GLY A 233 -11.15 -16.11 -5.11
C GLY A 233 -9.77 -16.48 -4.52
N SER A 234 -8.81 -15.54 -4.43
CA SER A 234 -7.73 -15.66 -3.45
C SER A 234 -7.29 -14.30 -2.86
N PHE A 235 -7.19 -14.19 -1.52
CA PHE A 235 -6.66 -13.01 -0.80
C PHE A 235 -5.13 -12.85 -0.86
N THR A 236 -4.40 -13.83 -1.40
CA THR A 236 -2.94 -13.79 -1.50
C THR A 236 -2.48 -12.65 -2.43
N HIS A 237 -2.02 -11.54 -1.83
CA HIS A 237 -1.41 -10.36 -2.46
C HIS A 237 -2.33 -9.22 -2.93
N MET A 238 -3.56 -9.12 -2.41
CA MET A 238 -4.44 -7.99 -2.73
C MET A 238 -4.00 -6.71 -1.98
N PRO A 239 -3.85 -5.55 -2.65
CA PRO A 239 -3.55 -4.29 -1.99
C PRO A 239 -4.74 -3.85 -1.13
N GLY A 240 -4.60 -3.96 0.19
CA GLY A 240 -5.56 -3.40 1.14
C GLY A 240 -5.52 -1.86 1.18
N VAL A 241 -6.63 -1.25 1.58
CA VAL A 241 -6.68 0.16 1.95
C VAL A 241 -6.69 0.29 3.46
N ARG A 242 -5.88 1.21 4.00
CA ARG A 242 -5.92 1.61 5.40
C ARG A 242 -6.72 2.91 5.51
N VAL A 243 -7.74 2.91 6.34
CA VAL A 243 -8.60 4.08 6.56
C VAL A 243 -8.65 4.43 8.03
N TYR A 244 -8.69 5.72 8.34
CA TYR A 244 -8.92 6.19 9.69
C TYR A 244 -10.38 6.64 9.84
N VAL A 245 -11.10 6.04 10.78
CA VAL A 245 -12.48 6.40 11.11
C VAL A 245 -12.46 7.32 12.33
N HIS A 246 -12.93 8.55 12.15
CA HIS A 246 -13.10 9.48 13.26
C HIS A 246 -14.32 9.08 14.12
N PRO A 247 -14.28 9.35 15.44
CA PRO A 247 -15.44 9.32 16.33
C PRO A 247 -16.68 10.01 15.72
N GLY A 248 -17.78 9.28 15.52
CA GLY A 248 -19.00 9.82 14.91
C GLY A 248 -18.87 10.20 13.43
N GLY A 249 -17.73 9.90 12.81
CA GLY A 249 -17.44 10.21 11.41
C GLY A 249 -17.93 9.12 10.46
N CYS A 250 -17.84 9.43 9.16
CA CYS A 250 -18.14 8.49 8.09
C CYS A 250 -17.03 8.55 7.03
N VAL A 251 -16.47 7.40 6.69
CA VAL A 251 -15.54 7.26 5.56
C VAL A 251 -16.31 6.65 4.38
N VAL A 252 -16.19 7.24 3.20
CA VAL A 252 -16.84 6.71 1.98
C VAL A 252 -15.78 6.34 0.96
N LEU A 253 -15.79 5.08 0.54
CA LEU A 253 -14.87 4.54 -0.46
C LEU A 253 -15.65 3.99 -1.64
N ARG A 254 -15.12 4.19 -2.83
CA ARG A 254 -15.56 3.52 -4.06
C ARG A 254 -14.54 2.46 -4.45
N TYR A 255 -15.00 1.31 -4.88
CA TYR A 255 -14.13 0.33 -5.52
C TYR A 255 -13.90 0.72 -6.98
N ASP A 256 -12.64 0.87 -7.36
CA ASP A 256 -12.26 1.11 -8.75
C ASP A 256 -11.95 -0.23 -9.42
N HIS A 257 -12.88 -0.70 -10.27
CA HIS A 257 -12.75 -2.00 -10.95
C HIS A 257 -11.60 -2.05 -11.96
N GLU A 258 -11.15 -0.91 -12.49
CA GLU A 258 -10.03 -0.88 -13.43
C GLU A 258 -8.70 -0.98 -12.71
N GLN A 259 -8.59 -0.35 -11.55
CA GLN A 259 -7.37 -0.30 -10.74
C GLN A 259 -7.33 -1.35 -9.63
N ASP A 260 -8.42 -2.10 -9.48
CA ASP A 260 -8.60 -3.17 -8.50
C ASP A 260 -8.27 -2.72 -7.06
N LYS A 261 -8.76 -1.53 -6.69
CA LYS A 261 -8.48 -0.92 -5.38
C LYS A 261 -9.60 0.01 -4.92
N PHE A 262 -9.62 0.27 -3.62
CA PHE A 262 -10.45 1.33 -3.07
C PHE A 262 -9.86 2.73 -3.32
N VAL A 263 -10.73 3.67 -3.65
CA VAL A 263 -10.42 5.09 -3.81
C VAL A 263 -11.42 5.94 -3.02
N SER A 264 -11.04 7.17 -2.67
CA SER A 264 -11.98 8.14 -2.11
C SER A 264 -13.08 8.44 -3.14
N ASP A 265 -14.34 8.45 -2.70
CA ASP A 265 -15.50 8.70 -3.58
C ASP A 265 -15.85 10.19 -3.71
N GLU A 266 -14.86 11.09 -3.72
CA GLU A 266 -15.13 12.52 -3.89
C GLU A 266 -15.54 12.84 -5.35
N PRO A 267 -16.55 13.70 -5.58
CA PRO A 267 -17.32 14.47 -4.58
C PRO A 267 -18.58 13.76 -4.04
N TRP A 268 -18.99 12.62 -4.62
CA TRP A 268 -20.24 11.93 -4.28
C TRP A 268 -20.30 11.40 -2.84
N GLY A 269 -19.15 11.19 -2.21
CA GLY A 269 -19.02 10.66 -0.85
C GLY A 269 -19.73 11.50 0.20
N ALA A 270 -19.84 12.82 0.02
CA ALA A 270 -20.51 13.70 0.98
C ALA A 270 -22.01 13.37 1.15
N GLU A 271 -22.68 13.02 0.06
CA GLU A 271 -24.11 12.64 0.10
C GLU A 271 -24.31 11.32 0.84
N TYR A 272 -23.49 10.31 0.54
CA TYR A 272 -23.55 9.01 1.19
C TYR A 272 -23.18 9.08 2.67
N ALA A 273 -22.16 9.87 3.03
CA ALA A 273 -21.83 10.15 4.42
C ALA A 273 -23.03 10.75 5.17
N SER A 274 -23.69 11.74 4.58
CA SER A 274 -24.88 12.36 5.16
C SER A 274 -26.02 11.36 5.35
N LYS A 275 -26.26 10.46 4.38
CA LYS A 275 -27.30 9.42 4.48
C LYS A 275 -26.97 8.38 5.56
N ALA A 276 -25.71 7.99 5.70
CA ALA A 276 -25.27 7.07 6.74
C ALA A 276 -25.44 7.68 8.14
N LEU A 277 -24.98 8.92 8.33
CA LEU A 277 -25.07 9.64 9.61
C LEU A 277 -26.52 9.92 10.02
N ARG A 278 -27.44 10.09 9.06
CA ARG A 278 -28.89 10.24 9.34
C ARG A 278 -29.61 8.91 9.56
N GLY A 279 -28.91 7.77 9.45
CA GLY A 279 -29.50 6.44 9.60
C GLY A 279 -30.38 6.00 8.41
N THR A 280 -30.39 6.75 7.31
CA THR A 280 -31.19 6.41 6.10
C THR A 280 -30.64 5.16 5.39
N MET A 281 -29.39 4.78 5.67
CA MET A 281 -28.74 3.57 5.13
C MET A 281 -28.74 2.38 6.08
N SER A 282 -29.45 2.43 7.22
CA SER A 282 -29.39 1.40 8.26
C SER A 282 -29.69 -0.02 7.74
N GLY A 283 -30.61 -0.18 6.79
CA GLY A 283 -30.93 -1.49 6.18
C GLY A 283 -29.87 -2.01 5.18
N SER A 284 -28.85 -1.22 4.85
CA SER A 284 -27.79 -1.59 3.91
C SER A 284 -26.40 -1.60 4.54
N LEU A 285 -26.27 -1.10 5.77
CA LEU A 285 -25.04 -1.13 6.55
C LEU A 285 -25.11 -2.30 7.52
N HIS A 286 -24.04 -3.07 7.60
CA HIS A 286 -23.94 -4.19 8.53
C HIS A 286 -23.25 -3.74 9.82
N GLU A 287 -23.53 -4.43 10.93
CA GLU A 287 -22.79 -4.20 12.17
C GLU A 287 -21.32 -4.58 11.96
N TRP A 288 -20.40 -3.76 12.51
CA TRP A 288 -18.97 -4.08 12.49
C TRP A 288 -18.68 -5.43 13.16
N PRO A 289 -17.83 -6.29 12.57
CA PRO A 289 -17.46 -7.57 13.19
C PRO A 289 -16.78 -7.32 14.54
N ARG A 290 -17.38 -7.84 15.62
CA ARG A 290 -16.78 -7.73 16.96
C ARG A 290 -15.64 -8.73 17.11
N PRO A 291 -14.54 -8.38 17.79
CA PRO A 291 -13.55 -9.37 18.20
C PRO A 291 -14.21 -10.42 19.10
N ASP A 292 -13.98 -11.69 18.80
CA ASP A 292 -14.42 -12.83 19.61
C ASP A 292 -13.58 -12.96 20.89
#